data_AF-A0A428QEX3-F1
#
_entry.id   AF-A0A428QEX3-F1
#
_cell.length_a   1.000
_cell.length_b   1.000
_cell.length_c   1.000
_cell.angle_alpha   90.00
_cell.angle_beta   90.00
_cell.angle_gamma   90.00
#
_symmetry.space_group_name_H-M   'P 1'
#
loop_
_entity.id
_entity.type
_entity.pdbx_description
1 polymer ?
#
loop_
_entity_poly.entity_id
_entity_poly.type
_entity_poly.pdbx_seq_one_letter_code
_entity_poly.pdbx_strand_id
1 'polypeptide(L)'
;MAPEALVETNNVNLFPRGGWDTHHHIFEPHVFCYSPTRHLTPPAATIKAFENFRARLGITNSVLTHGLSYGDDCTSLKAFVAQLGIQSTSGVGVIEPDKTTDDEIRDMQKAGIRGLRVNLYPNGAMEDVELQKKTLRAYLRRVVNLSLNWSLTMTTIRTEFWDELEPFVRNEVGPTGRPLITDHFGLLKGPSMLPPEYRNDLTKQPGFAAIMRLVRDGLLFVKLSAPYRVSELSPRYDDLKVLVQAFVDANKHQVLWGSDWPHTPRMKVRSHEEAMKETPFLEVDDEAWLRSLRGWLSDEEWDLLMVQNPQRIFAS
;
A
#
# COMPACT_ATOMS: atom_id res chain seq x y z
N MET A 1 -35.17 -34.71 6.31
CA MET A 1 -33.73 -34.59 6.03
C MET A 1 -33.59 -33.84 4.72
N ALA A 2 -33.21 -32.57 4.78
CA ALA A 2 -32.91 -31.78 3.58
C ALA A 2 -31.51 -32.16 3.09
N PRO A 3 -31.25 -32.18 1.76
CA PRO A 3 -29.94 -32.55 1.26
C PRO A 3 -28.94 -31.43 1.57
N GLU A 4 -27.81 -31.81 2.16
CA GLU A 4 -26.65 -30.95 2.32
C GLU A 4 -26.20 -30.47 0.93
N ALA A 5 -26.24 -29.16 0.72
CA ALA A 5 -25.66 -28.54 -0.46
C ALA A 5 -24.15 -28.76 -0.40
N LEU A 6 -23.63 -29.50 -1.38
CA LEU A 6 -22.21 -29.60 -1.67
C LEU A 6 -21.68 -28.19 -1.90
N VAL A 7 -20.90 -27.69 -0.94
CA VAL A 7 -20.06 -26.51 -1.15
C VAL A 7 -19.00 -26.95 -2.15
N GLU A 8 -19.23 -26.66 -3.44
CA GLU A 8 -18.17 -26.72 -4.44
C GLU A 8 -17.07 -25.74 -4.02
N THR A 9 -16.05 -26.25 -3.34
CA THR A 9 -14.77 -25.57 -3.20
C THR A 9 -14.09 -25.60 -4.55
N ASN A 10 -14.56 -24.76 -5.47
CA ASN A 10 -13.84 -24.47 -6.71
C ASN A 10 -12.47 -23.93 -6.28
N ASN A 11 -11.49 -24.82 -6.33
CA ASN A 11 -10.11 -24.58 -5.93
C ASN A 11 -9.46 -23.77 -7.05
N VAL A 12 -9.96 -22.56 -7.28
CA VAL A 12 -9.37 -21.57 -8.17
C VAL A 12 -7.98 -21.33 -7.63
N ASN A 13 -6.98 -21.82 -8.36
CA ASN A 13 -5.60 -21.43 -8.13
C ASN A 13 -5.54 -19.91 -8.34
N LEU A 14 -5.45 -19.14 -7.26
CA LEU A 14 -5.47 -17.67 -7.30
C LEU A 14 -4.27 -17.13 -8.09
N PHE A 15 -3.15 -17.85 -8.08
CA PHE A 15 -1.89 -17.38 -8.68
C PHE A 15 -1.22 -18.50 -9.49
N PRO A 16 -1.79 -18.90 -10.64
CA PRO A 16 -1.25 -20.01 -11.43
C PRO A 16 0.16 -19.75 -11.97
N ARG A 17 0.60 -18.48 -12.03
CA ARG A 17 1.94 -18.05 -12.46
C ARG A 17 2.73 -17.37 -11.33
N GLY A 18 2.32 -17.59 -10.08
CA GLY A 18 2.76 -16.77 -8.96
C GLY A 18 2.09 -15.39 -8.97
N GLY A 19 2.28 -14.64 -7.88
CA GLY A 19 1.62 -13.36 -7.64
C GLY A 19 2.46 -12.46 -6.75
N TRP A 20 2.18 -11.16 -6.81
CA TRP A 20 2.84 -10.13 -6.02
C TRP A 20 1.97 -9.68 -4.84
N ASP A 21 2.57 -9.61 -3.66
CA ASP A 21 2.06 -8.79 -2.57
C ASP A 21 2.83 -7.45 -2.53
N THR A 22 2.22 -6.36 -2.98
CA THR A 22 2.90 -5.06 -3.08
C THR A 22 2.88 -4.21 -1.80
N HIS A 23 2.33 -4.74 -0.70
CA HIS A 23 2.30 -4.01 0.56
C HIS A 23 2.21 -4.97 1.75
N HIS A 24 3.34 -5.21 2.41
CA HIS A 24 3.41 -5.84 3.72
C HIS A 24 4.52 -5.24 4.57
N HIS A 25 4.54 -5.59 5.86
CA HIS A 25 5.52 -5.17 6.84
C HIS A 25 6.07 -6.37 7.62
N ILE A 26 7.33 -6.29 8.05
CA ILE A 26 7.91 -7.19 9.05
C ILE A 26 8.16 -6.40 10.33
N PHE A 27 7.88 -7.02 11.47
CA PHE A 27 8.14 -6.44 12.78
C PHE A 27 8.85 -7.45 13.69
N GLU A 28 10.16 -7.28 13.90
CA GLU A 28 10.94 -8.08 14.84
C GLU A 28 11.66 -7.18 15.87
N PRO A 29 10.93 -6.66 16.88
CA PRO A 29 11.47 -5.70 17.85
C PRO A 29 12.63 -6.25 18.70
N HIS A 30 12.77 -7.57 18.79
CA HIS A 30 13.87 -8.24 19.48
C HIS A 30 15.19 -8.23 18.67
N VAL A 31 15.12 -8.02 17.35
CA VAL A 31 16.29 -7.95 16.46
C VAL A 31 16.64 -6.48 16.20
N PHE A 32 15.64 -5.65 15.93
CA PHE A 32 15.80 -4.21 15.74
C PHE A 32 14.81 -3.49 16.65
N CYS A 33 15.29 -2.59 17.51
CA CYS A 33 14.41 -1.82 18.38
C CYS A 33 13.49 -0.90 17.57
N TYR A 34 12.23 -0.74 18.01
CA TYR A 34 11.37 0.30 17.47
C TYR A 34 11.90 1.69 17.84
N SER A 35 11.61 2.66 16.98
CA SER A 35 11.96 4.06 17.22
C SER A 35 11.22 4.61 18.45
N PRO A 36 11.86 5.47 19.27
CA PRO A 36 11.17 6.27 20.28
C PRO A 36 10.09 7.22 19.71
N THR A 37 10.17 7.58 18.42
CA THR A 37 9.23 8.49 17.75
C THR A 37 8.17 7.76 16.90
N ARG A 38 8.03 6.45 17.08
CA ARG A 38 7.08 5.62 16.35
C ARG A 38 5.65 6.12 16.44
N HIS A 39 4.91 5.98 15.34
CA HIS A 39 3.48 6.29 15.24
C HIS A 39 2.57 5.16 15.77
N LEU A 40 3.13 3.96 16.01
CA LEU A 40 2.44 2.75 16.46
C LEU A 40 3.45 1.76 17.05
N THR A 41 3.06 1.00 18.08
CA THR A 41 3.80 -0.16 18.57
C THR A 41 3.07 -1.46 18.18
N PRO A 42 3.44 -2.12 17.07
CA PRO A 42 2.87 -3.42 16.72
C PRO A 42 3.55 -4.56 17.50
N PRO A 43 2.84 -5.69 17.75
CA PRO A 43 3.47 -6.94 18.18
C PRO A 43 4.50 -7.45 17.16
N ALA A 44 5.23 -8.50 17.52
CA ALA A 44 6.13 -9.15 16.58
C ALA A 44 5.35 -9.83 15.43
N ALA A 45 5.82 -9.63 14.21
CA ALA A 45 5.36 -10.23 12.97
C ALA A 45 6.59 -10.65 12.17
N THR A 46 6.99 -11.91 12.33
CA THR A 46 8.30 -12.41 11.89
C THR A 46 8.35 -12.72 10.40
N ILE A 47 9.58 -12.76 9.84
CA ILE A 47 9.79 -13.23 8.46
C ILE A 47 9.20 -14.62 8.26
N LYS A 48 9.40 -15.52 9.24
CA LYS A 48 8.90 -16.89 9.13
C LYS A 48 7.37 -16.95 9.05
N ALA A 49 6.68 -16.11 9.82
CA ALA A 49 5.23 -16.02 9.78
C ALA A 49 4.75 -15.49 8.40
N PHE A 50 5.44 -14.48 7.85
CA PHE A 50 5.15 -13.97 6.52
C PHE A 50 5.39 -15.02 5.42
N GLU A 51 6.49 -15.77 5.49
CA GLU A 51 6.78 -16.87 4.54
C GLU A 51 5.67 -17.91 4.52
N ASN A 52 5.17 -18.32 5.69
CA ASN A 52 4.06 -19.25 5.81
C ASN A 52 2.76 -18.64 5.23
N PHE A 53 2.50 -17.36 5.50
CA PHE A 53 1.35 -16.62 4.96
C PHE A 53 1.36 -16.60 3.43
N ARG A 54 2.45 -16.15 2.81
CA ARG A 54 2.56 -16.07 1.35
C ARG A 54 2.52 -17.45 0.68
N ALA A 55 3.12 -18.47 1.30
CA ALA A 55 3.11 -19.83 0.78
C ALA A 55 1.69 -20.41 0.75
N ARG A 56 0.89 -20.17 1.80
CA ARG A 56 -0.52 -20.60 1.87
C ARG A 56 -1.36 -19.97 0.76
N LEU A 57 -1.12 -18.70 0.45
CA LEU A 57 -1.88 -17.98 -0.58
C LEU A 57 -1.38 -18.24 -2.01
N GLY A 58 -0.13 -18.67 -2.18
CA GLY A 58 0.51 -18.84 -3.51
C GLY A 58 1.26 -17.59 -4.01
N ILE A 59 1.64 -16.68 -3.11
CA ILE A 59 2.36 -15.44 -3.42
C ILE A 59 3.87 -15.73 -3.54
N THR A 60 4.44 -15.33 -4.67
CA THR A 60 5.83 -15.65 -5.05
C THR A 60 6.74 -14.43 -5.06
N ASN A 61 6.18 -13.21 -5.11
CA ASN A 61 6.93 -11.97 -5.08
C ASN A 61 6.32 -11.02 -4.04
N SER A 62 7.13 -10.12 -3.48
CA SER A 62 6.61 -9.16 -2.51
C SER A 62 7.35 -7.82 -2.53
N VAL A 63 6.68 -6.80 -1.99
CA VAL A 63 7.26 -5.50 -1.71
C VAL A 63 7.17 -5.25 -0.22
N LEU A 64 8.29 -5.40 0.46
CA LEU A 64 8.41 -5.11 1.89
C LEU A 64 8.47 -3.59 2.07
N THR A 65 7.41 -3.03 2.64
CA THR A 65 7.34 -1.60 2.93
C THR A 65 7.89 -1.34 4.33
N HIS A 66 8.72 -0.31 4.48
CA HIS A 66 9.28 0.07 5.78
C HIS A 66 8.17 0.35 6.78
N GLY A 67 8.24 -0.34 7.93
CA GLY A 67 7.39 -0.05 9.06
C GLY A 67 7.84 1.24 9.73
N LEU A 68 7.02 2.29 9.68
CA LEU A 68 7.31 3.57 10.35
C LEU A 68 7.42 3.46 11.89
N SER A 69 7.17 2.26 12.45
CA SER A 69 7.50 1.94 13.85
C SER A 69 9.01 1.89 14.10
N TYR A 70 9.82 1.69 13.07
CA TYR A 70 11.28 1.78 13.11
C TYR A 70 11.81 3.20 12.90
N GLY A 71 10.94 4.20 12.69
CA GLY A 71 11.38 5.55 12.33
C GLY A 71 11.87 5.64 10.89
N ASP A 72 12.90 6.45 10.65
CA ASP A 72 13.53 6.68 9.35
C ASP A 72 14.74 5.74 9.08
N ASP A 73 15.19 4.99 10.09
CA ASP A 73 16.28 4.02 9.95
C ASP A 73 15.84 2.78 9.15
N CYS A 74 16.29 2.68 7.91
CA CYS A 74 16.03 1.55 7.01
C CYS A 74 16.97 0.35 7.22
N THR A 75 17.76 0.28 8.31
CA THR A 75 18.66 -0.85 8.58
C THR A 75 17.90 -2.16 8.68
N SER A 76 16.78 -2.19 9.42
CA SER A 76 15.92 -3.37 9.54
C SER A 76 15.36 -3.80 8.18
N LEU A 77 14.86 -2.84 7.39
CA LEU A 77 14.34 -3.09 6.04
C LEU A 77 15.37 -3.77 5.15
N LYS A 78 16.60 -3.22 5.06
CA LYS A 78 17.67 -3.80 4.23
C LYS A 78 17.99 -5.24 4.66
N ALA A 79 18.06 -5.49 5.97
CA ALA A 79 18.31 -6.83 6.50
C ALA A 79 17.17 -7.81 6.16
N PHE A 80 15.91 -7.39 6.31
CA PHE A 80 14.76 -8.23 6.02
C PHE A 80 14.57 -8.50 4.52
N VAL A 81 14.80 -7.51 3.65
CA VAL A 81 14.79 -7.70 2.19
C VAL A 81 15.85 -8.72 1.78
N ALA A 82 17.06 -8.64 2.34
CA ALA A 82 18.11 -9.62 2.06
C ALA A 82 17.71 -11.05 2.50
N GLN A 83 17.11 -11.19 3.69
CA GLN A 83 16.63 -12.48 4.21
C GLN A 83 15.48 -13.07 3.38
N LEU A 84 14.54 -12.24 2.93
CA LEU A 84 13.43 -12.65 2.06
C LEU A 84 13.86 -12.90 0.59
N GLY A 85 15.09 -12.57 0.24
CA GLY A 85 15.68 -12.77 -1.08
C GLY A 85 15.37 -11.65 -2.08
N ILE A 86 16.42 -10.92 -2.49
CA ILE A 86 16.34 -9.76 -3.42
C ILE A 86 15.80 -10.08 -4.82
N GLN A 87 15.74 -11.37 -5.20
CA GLN A 87 15.22 -11.81 -6.50
C GLN A 87 13.69 -11.83 -6.52
N SER A 88 13.05 -11.99 -5.35
CA SER A 88 11.60 -12.07 -5.21
C SER A 88 11.01 -11.00 -4.29
N THR A 89 11.87 -10.22 -3.62
CA THR A 89 11.43 -9.17 -2.70
C THR A 89 12.13 -7.87 -3.00
N SER A 90 11.34 -6.84 -3.29
CA SER A 90 11.79 -5.46 -3.36
C SER A 90 11.42 -4.74 -2.08
N GLY A 91 12.16 -3.67 -1.74
CA GLY A 91 11.84 -2.85 -0.59
C GLY A 91 11.30 -1.47 -0.97
N VAL A 92 10.46 -0.90 -0.11
CA VAL A 92 10.08 0.51 -0.12
C VAL A 92 10.53 1.14 1.18
N GLY A 93 11.57 1.97 1.10
CA GLY A 93 12.21 2.60 2.25
C GLY A 93 11.59 3.93 2.64
N VAL A 94 12.21 4.61 3.59
CA VAL A 94 11.94 6.00 3.96
C VAL A 94 13.27 6.72 4.05
N ILE A 95 13.23 8.05 3.95
CA ILE A 95 14.41 8.90 4.12
C ILE A 95 14.00 10.18 4.84
N GLU A 96 14.98 10.88 5.39
CA GLU A 96 14.86 12.30 5.70
C GLU A 96 15.51 13.08 4.54
N PRO A 97 14.75 13.68 3.61
CA PRO A 97 15.31 14.21 2.36
C PRO A 97 16.47 15.19 2.52
N ASP A 98 16.50 15.95 3.62
CA ASP A 98 17.52 16.96 3.91
C ASP A 98 18.72 16.41 4.72
N LYS A 99 18.62 15.19 5.26
CA LYS A 99 19.68 14.57 6.09
C LYS A 99 20.28 13.31 5.48
N THR A 100 19.47 12.46 4.85
CA THR A 100 19.93 11.22 4.22
C THR A 100 20.81 11.54 3.02
N THR A 101 22.05 11.09 3.07
CA THR A 101 23.08 11.32 2.06
C THR A 101 22.79 10.56 0.75
N ASP A 102 23.42 11.00 -0.33
CA ASP A 102 23.31 10.32 -1.64
C ASP A 102 23.84 8.88 -1.56
N ASP A 103 24.93 8.65 -0.82
CA ASP A 103 25.54 7.33 -0.65
C ASP A 103 24.62 6.37 0.10
N GLU A 104 23.96 6.82 1.17
CA GLU A 104 22.98 6.01 1.90
C GLU A 104 21.80 5.59 0.99
N ILE A 105 21.33 6.48 0.11
CA ILE A 105 20.27 6.18 -0.85
C ILE A 105 20.77 5.18 -1.91
N ARG A 106 22.02 5.29 -2.37
CA ARG A 106 22.63 4.31 -3.28
C ARG A 106 22.81 2.95 -2.62
N ASP A 107 23.13 2.91 -1.34
CA ASP A 107 23.23 1.68 -0.58
C ASP A 107 21.86 1.02 -0.39
N MET A 108 20.79 1.80 -0.21
CA MET A 108 19.41 1.29 -0.30
C MET A 108 19.13 0.66 -1.67
N GLN A 109 19.55 1.29 -2.78
CA GLN A 109 19.39 0.72 -4.13
C GLN A 109 20.06 -0.65 -4.28
N LYS A 110 21.30 -0.78 -3.81
CA LYS A 110 22.05 -2.04 -3.80
C LYS A 110 21.36 -3.12 -2.95
N ALA A 111 20.71 -2.71 -1.86
CA ALA A 111 19.98 -3.60 -0.96
C ALA A 111 18.59 -4.02 -1.47
N GLY A 112 18.23 -3.72 -2.72
CA GLY A 112 16.95 -4.13 -3.30
C GLY A 112 15.80 -3.14 -3.06
N ILE A 113 16.07 -1.93 -2.56
CA ILE A 113 15.05 -0.89 -2.45
C ILE A 113 14.72 -0.32 -3.83
N ARG A 114 13.43 -0.18 -4.12
CA ARG A 114 12.87 0.26 -5.42
C ARG A 114 11.85 1.40 -5.28
N GLY A 115 11.64 1.89 -4.06
CA GLY A 115 10.71 2.98 -3.81
C GLY A 115 10.92 3.63 -2.46
N LEU A 116 10.27 4.77 -2.28
CA LEU A 116 10.20 5.48 -1.00
C LEU A 116 8.75 5.66 -0.57
N ARG A 117 8.48 5.40 0.70
CA ARG A 117 7.25 5.79 1.40
C ARG A 117 7.45 7.22 1.90
N VAL A 118 6.57 8.12 1.49
CA VAL A 118 6.56 9.51 1.93
C VAL A 118 5.95 9.56 3.33
N ASN A 119 6.76 9.84 4.34
CA ASN A 119 6.30 9.90 5.72
C ASN A 119 5.61 11.24 6.01
N LEU A 120 4.29 11.22 6.16
CA LEU A 120 3.47 12.41 6.44
C LEU A 120 3.16 12.63 7.93
N TYR A 121 3.62 11.74 8.83
CA TYR A 121 3.43 11.92 10.27
C TYR A 121 4.22 13.10 10.86
N PRO A 122 5.49 13.35 10.46
CA PRO A 122 6.24 14.49 10.96
C PRO A 122 5.56 15.83 10.63
N ASN A 123 5.72 16.80 11.52
CA ASN A 123 5.37 18.21 11.30
C ASN A 123 3.90 18.48 10.94
N GLY A 124 2.99 17.53 11.21
CA GLY A 124 1.56 17.71 10.95
C GLY A 124 1.15 17.60 9.48
N ALA A 125 2.02 17.11 8.58
CA ALA A 125 1.70 17.03 7.14
C ALA A 125 0.46 16.18 6.83
N MET A 126 0.11 15.23 7.69
CA MET A 126 -1.13 14.46 7.57
C MET A 126 -2.40 15.35 7.51
N GLU A 127 -2.38 16.53 8.15
CA GLU A 127 -3.51 17.45 8.29
C GLU A 127 -3.38 18.75 7.47
N ASP A 128 -2.31 18.89 6.67
CA ASP A 128 -2.02 20.10 5.90
C ASP A 128 -1.55 19.74 4.48
N VAL A 129 -2.39 20.07 3.49
CA VAL A 129 -2.13 19.74 2.08
C VAL A 129 -0.89 20.42 1.51
N GLU A 130 -0.55 21.64 1.94
CA GLU A 130 0.65 22.34 1.49
C GLU A 130 1.91 21.69 2.06
N LEU A 131 1.85 21.19 3.30
CA LEU A 131 2.92 20.38 3.87
C LEU A 131 3.03 19.01 3.17
N GLN A 132 1.93 18.40 2.72
CA GLN A 132 2.02 17.18 1.89
C GLN A 132 2.72 17.45 0.56
N LYS A 133 2.33 18.52 -0.15
CA LYS A 133 2.98 18.95 -1.41
C LYS A 133 4.47 19.23 -1.18
N LYS A 134 4.82 19.96 -0.12
CA LYS A 134 6.22 20.24 0.25
C LYS A 134 7.01 18.97 0.52
N THR A 135 6.43 18.04 1.29
CA THR A 135 7.09 16.77 1.66
C THR A 135 7.29 15.90 0.43
N LEU A 136 6.26 15.70 -0.38
CA LEU A 136 6.34 14.91 -1.62
C LEU A 136 7.37 15.52 -2.59
N ARG A 137 7.40 16.84 -2.75
CA ARG A 137 8.41 17.54 -3.58
C ARG A 137 9.83 17.29 -3.09
N ALA A 138 10.06 17.24 -1.77
CA ALA A 138 11.37 16.94 -1.21
C ALA A 138 11.85 15.52 -1.56
N TYR A 139 10.98 14.51 -1.40
CA TYR A 139 11.26 13.13 -1.81
C TYR A 139 11.49 13.02 -3.32
N LEU A 140 10.62 13.65 -4.13
CA LEU A 140 10.71 13.67 -5.59
C LEU A 140 12.05 14.21 -6.07
N ARG A 141 12.50 15.32 -5.48
CA ARG A 141 13.80 15.93 -5.80
C ARG A 141 14.96 14.93 -5.61
N ARG A 142 14.96 14.16 -4.52
CA ARG A 142 16.03 13.18 -4.24
C ARG A 142 16.06 12.08 -5.30
N VAL A 143 14.91 11.47 -5.61
CA VAL A 143 14.85 10.38 -6.61
C VAL A 143 15.15 10.87 -8.03
N VAL A 144 14.74 12.08 -8.38
CA VAL A 144 15.03 12.68 -9.70
C VAL A 144 16.52 13.03 -9.81
N ASN A 145 17.11 13.73 -8.84
CA ASN A 145 18.52 14.12 -8.88
C ASN A 145 19.45 12.90 -8.96
N LEU A 146 19.10 11.80 -8.28
CA LEU A 146 19.85 10.56 -8.33
C LEU A 146 19.49 9.66 -9.52
N SER A 147 18.63 10.12 -10.43
CA SER A 147 18.19 9.36 -11.59
C SER A 147 17.63 7.96 -11.24
N LEU A 148 16.97 7.83 -10.09
CA LEU A 148 16.40 6.57 -9.61
C LEU A 148 14.99 6.39 -10.17
N ASN A 149 14.71 5.28 -10.85
CA ASN A 149 13.37 4.87 -11.32
C ASN A 149 12.42 4.44 -10.20
N TRP A 150 12.66 4.95 -8.98
CA TRP A 150 11.92 4.56 -7.79
C TRP A 150 10.51 5.15 -7.78
N SER A 151 9.57 4.35 -7.28
CA SER A 151 8.23 4.82 -6.97
C SER A 151 8.22 5.66 -5.69
N LEU A 152 7.35 6.66 -5.62
CA LEU A 152 6.96 7.32 -4.37
C LEU A 152 5.59 6.80 -3.94
N THR A 153 5.45 6.40 -2.69
CA THR A 153 4.19 5.94 -2.11
C THR A 153 3.73 6.90 -1.02
N MET A 154 2.51 7.43 -1.11
CA MET A 154 1.92 8.30 -0.09
C MET A 154 0.49 7.91 0.22
N THR A 155 0.09 8.05 1.48
CA THR A 155 -1.29 7.80 1.91
C THR A 155 -1.73 8.93 2.82
N THR A 156 -2.80 9.61 2.44
CA THR A 156 -3.43 10.67 3.24
C THR A 156 -4.74 10.17 3.82
N ILE A 157 -5.04 10.56 5.06
CA ILE A 157 -6.35 10.29 5.72
C ILE A 157 -7.41 11.33 5.38
N ARG A 158 -7.05 12.39 4.64
CA ARG A 158 -7.92 13.49 4.22
C ARG A 158 -8.16 13.39 2.73
N THR A 159 -9.16 12.60 2.33
CA THR A 159 -9.39 12.33 0.89
C THR A 159 -9.77 13.58 0.12
N GLU A 160 -10.36 14.58 0.78
CA GLU A 160 -10.65 15.90 0.21
C GLU A 160 -9.40 16.65 -0.30
N PHE A 161 -8.20 16.33 0.20
CA PHE A 161 -6.96 16.96 -0.27
C PHE A 161 -6.59 16.55 -1.69
N TRP A 162 -7.17 15.47 -2.23
CA TRP A 162 -6.88 15.05 -3.60
C TRP A 162 -7.28 16.07 -4.67
N ASP A 163 -8.28 16.91 -4.40
CA ASP A 163 -8.69 17.98 -5.34
C ASP A 163 -7.56 19.02 -5.53
N GLU A 164 -6.77 19.25 -4.49
CA GLU A 164 -5.61 20.15 -4.52
C GLU A 164 -4.30 19.44 -4.87
N LEU A 165 -4.18 18.15 -4.53
CA LEU A 165 -3.01 17.34 -4.89
C LEU A 165 -3.01 17.00 -6.38
N GLU A 166 -4.17 16.81 -7.03
CA GLU A 166 -4.24 16.50 -8.45
C GLU A 166 -3.45 17.47 -9.33
N PRO A 167 -3.69 18.79 -9.31
CA PRO A 167 -2.92 19.72 -10.14
C PRO A 167 -1.42 19.69 -9.79
N PHE A 168 -1.07 19.49 -8.51
CA PHE A 168 0.33 19.33 -8.10
C PHE A 168 0.97 18.06 -8.70
N VAL A 169 0.30 16.90 -8.59
CA VAL A 169 0.78 15.63 -9.15
C VAL A 169 0.95 15.75 -10.66
N ARG A 170 -0.02 16.34 -11.35
CA ARG A 170 0.02 16.54 -12.80
C ARG A 170 1.17 17.44 -13.24
N ASN A 171 1.39 18.54 -12.54
CA ASN A 171 2.33 19.57 -12.97
C ASN A 171 3.76 19.34 -12.47
N GLU A 172 3.95 18.65 -11.35
CA GLU A 172 5.27 18.45 -10.75
C GLU A 172 5.75 17.00 -10.73
N VAL A 173 4.86 16.04 -10.47
CA VAL A 173 5.25 14.62 -10.40
C VAL A 173 5.24 13.99 -11.79
N GLY A 174 4.16 14.18 -12.55
CA GLY A 174 3.95 13.60 -13.88
C GLY A 174 5.12 13.81 -14.85
N PRO A 175 5.66 15.04 -15.02
CA PRO A 175 6.75 15.30 -15.95
C PRO A 175 8.06 14.59 -15.61
N THR A 176 8.22 14.09 -14.37
CA THR A 176 9.43 13.36 -13.96
C THR A 176 9.42 11.89 -14.38
N GLY A 177 8.26 11.35 -14.77
CA GLY A 177 8.06 9.94 -15.07
C GLY A 177 8.22 8.99 -13.87
N ARG A 178 8.31 9.50 -12.64
CA ARG A 178 8.39 8.67 -11.42
C ARG A 178 7.00 8.18 -11.02
N PRO A 179 6.79 6.86 -10.79
CA PRO A 179 5.50 6.36 -10.34
C PRO A 179 5.11 6.97 -8.99
N LEU A 180 3.91 7.56 -8.91
CA LEU A 180 3.28 7.89 -7.64
C LEU A 180 2.25 6.80 -7.31
N ILE A 181 2.24 6.34 -6.07
CA ILE A 181 1.36 5.29 -5.59
C ILE A 181 0.60 5.81 -4.36
N THR A 182 -0.70 5.55 -4.29
CA THR A 182 -1.45 5.69 -3.04
C THR A 182 -1.92 4.34 -2.51
N ASP A 183 -1.72 4.09 -1.21
CA ASP A 183 -2.12 2.82 -0.60
C ASP A 183 -3.62 2.80 -0.29
N HIS A 184 -4.14 1.59 -0.04
CA HIS A 184 -5.44 1.35 0.60
C HIS A 184 -6.63 2.04 -0.07
N PHE A 185 -6.78 1.88 -1.39
CA PHE A 185 -7.87 2.49 -2.19
C PHE A 185 -7.82 4.03 -2.18
N GLY A 186 -6.68 4.64 -1.84
CA GLY A 186 -6.60 6.09 -1.58
C GLY A 186 -7.45 6.52 -0.38
N LEU A 187 -7.83 5.57 0.47
CA LEU A 187 -8.79 5.67 1.57
C LEU A 187 -10.22 6.12 1.19
N LEU A 188 -10.57 6.08 -0.10
CA LEU A 188 -11.95 6.17 -0.56
C LEU A 188 -12.77 5.02 0.05
N LYS A 189 -13.95 5.33 0.56
CA LYS A 189 -14.79 4.40 1.32
C LYS A 189 -15.75 3.64 0.42
N GLY A 190 -15.95 2.36 0.76
CA GLY A 190 -17.08 1.57 0.28
C GLY A 190 -18.39 2.04 0.92
N PRO A 191 -19.54 1.71 0.32
CA PRO A 191 -20.87 2.06 0.83
C PRO A 191 -21.11 1.83 2.32
N SER A 192 -20.55 0.75 2.91
CA SER A 192 -20.73 0.44 4.33
C SER A 192 -20.07 1.46 5.27
N MET A 193 -19.02 2.15 4.82
CA MET A 193 -18.30 3.17 5.58
C MET A 193 -18.57 4.61 5.11
N LEU A 194 -19.37 4.80 4.06
CA LEU A 194 -19.69 6.14 3.58
C LEU A 194 -20.69 6.85 4.51
N PRO A 195 -20.50 8.16 4.73
CA PRO A 195 -21.54 9.02 5.30
C PRO A 195 -22.85 8.93 4.50
N PRO A 196 -24.03 9.03 5.16
CA PRO A 196 -25.34 8.86 4.53
C PRO A 196 -25.54 9.65 3.22
N GLU A 197 -24.98 10.86 3.13
CA GLU A 197 -25.07 11.75 1.97
C GLU A 197 -24.40 11.19 0.70
N TYR A 198 -23.43 10.28 0.84
CA TYR A 198 -22.68 9.67 -0.27
C TYR A 198 -23.05 8.20 -0.51
N ARG A 199 -23.83 7.56 0.37
CA ARG A 199 -24.12 6.11 0.28
C ARG A 199 -24.79 5.69 -1.02
N ASN A 200 -25.65 6.55 -1.57
CA ASN A 200 -26.39 6.27 -2.80
C ASN A 200 -25.56 6.53 -4.07
N ASP A 201 -24.47 7.29 -3.94
CA ASP A 201 -23.59 7.65 -5.04
C ASP A 201 -22.17 7.92 -4.51
N LEU A 202 -21.38 6.85 -4.45
CA LEU A 202 -20.01 6.90 -3.94
C LEU A 202 -19.11 7.83 -4.76
N THR A 203 -19.48 8.15 -6.01
CA THR A 203 -18.66 9.00 -6.88
C THR A 203 -18.62 10.46 -6.41
N LYS A 204 -19.55 10.84 -5.52
CA LYS A 204 -19.62 12.17 -4.91
C LYS A 204 -18.77 12.33 -3.66
N GLN A 205 -18.17 11.25 -3.16
CA GLN A 205 -17.32 11.35 -1.96
C GLN A 205 -16.07 12.21 -2.26
N PRO A 206 -15.59 12.99 -1.28
CA PRO A 206 -14.43 13.86 -1.48
C PRO A 206 -13.18 13.11 -1.98
N GLY A 207 -12.52 13.68 -2.98
CA GLY A 207 -11.32 13.11 -3.62
C GLY A 207 -11.56 12.06 -4.70
N PHE A 208 -12.77 11.49 -4.82
CA PHE A 208 -13.05 10.43 -5.81
C PHE A 208 -12.73 10.88 -7.24
N ALA A 209 -13.29 12.02 -7.66
CA ALA A 209 -13.12 12.51 -9.02
C ALA A 209 -11.65 12.83 -9.35
N ALA A 210 -10.91 13.42 -8.41
CA ALA A 210 -9.50 13.75 -8.58
C ALA A 210 -8.62 12.50 -8.72
N ILE A 211 -8.79 11.51 -7.84
CA ILE A 211 -8.09 10.23 -7.93
C ILE A 211 -8.41 9.55 -9.27
N MET A 212 -9.69 9.47 -9.67
CA MET A 212 -10.07 8.84 -10.94
C MET A 212 -9.43 9.52 -12.15
N ARG A 213 -9.30 10.86 -12.16
CA ARG A 213 -8.61 11.59 -13.23
C ARG A 213 -7.13 11.24 -13.29
N LEU A 214 -6.44 11.23 -12.15
CA LEU A 214 -5.02 10.86 -12.09
C LEU A 214 -4.76 9.41 -12.52
N VAL A 215 -5.61 8.47 -12.09
CA VAL A 215 -5.53 7.06 -12.49
C VAL A 215 -5.75 6.92 -14.00
N ARG A 216 -6.82 7.54 -14.53
CA ARG A 216 -7.14 7.54 -15.96
C ARG A 216 -5.98 8.05 -16.82
N ASP A 217 -5.35 9.14 -16.36
CA ASP A 217 -4.24 9.77 -17.08
C ASP A 217 -2.89 9.06 -16.86
N GLY A 218 -2.87 7.97 -16.08
CA GLY A 218 -1.66 7.17 -15.84
C GLY A 218 -0.66 7.82 -14.88
N LEU A 219 -1.10 8.80 -14.08
CA LEU A 219 -0.28 9.60 -13.18
C LEU A 219 -0.26 9.10 -11.74
N LEU A 220 -1.18 8.19 -11.38
CA LEU A 220 -1.31 7.64 -10.03
C LEU A 220 -1.65 6.15 -10.09
N PHE A 221 -0.86 5.35 -9.39
CA PHE A 221 -1.19 3.97 -9.05
C PHE A 221 -1.99 3.92 -7.76
N VAL A 222 -2.91 2.96 -7.66
CA VAL A 222 -3.68 2.68 -6.43
C VAL A 222 -3.48 1.25 -6.00
N LYS A 223 -3.14 1.03 -4.73
CA LYS A 223 -3.14 -0.31 -4.13
C LYS A 223 -4.51 -0.66 -3.57
N LEU A 224 -5.10 -1.76 -4.04
CA LEU A 224 -6.25 -2.43 -3.46
C LEU A 224 -5.80 -3.27 -2.25
N SER A 225 -5.43 -2.59 -1.17
CA SER A 225 -4.92 -3.21 0.06
C SER A 225 -5.74 -2.81 1.29
N ALA A 226 -5.61 -3.58 2.37
CA ALA A 226 -6.25 -3.29 3.66
C ALA A 226 -7.76 -2.95 3.55
N PRO A 227 -8.61 -3.82 2.97
CA PRO A 227 -10.02 -3.51 2.73
C PRO A 227 -10.79 -3.12 4.00
N TYR A 228 -10.37 -3.62 5.17
CA TYR A 228 -10.89 -3.24 6.50
C TYR A 228 -10.69 -1.75 6.87
N ARG A 229 -9.87 -1.00 6.14
CA ARG A 229 -9.71 0.46 6.30
C ARG A 229 -10.81 1.26 5.58
N VAL A 230 -11.54 0.62 4.66
CA VAL A 230 -12.49 1.27 3.74
C VAL A 230 -13.83 0.55 3.62
N SER A 231 -14.02 -0.60 4.28
CA SER A 231 -15.29 -1.34 4.37
C SER A 231 -15.47 -1.98 5.76
N GLU A 232 -16.73 -2.16 6.16
CA GLU A 232 -17.15 -2.93 7.34
C GLU A 232 -17.58 -4.38 7.00
N LEU A 233 -17.65 -4.76 5.72
CA LEU A 233 -18.25 -6.04 5.29
C LEU A 233 -17.25 -7.20 5.22
N SER A 234 -16.46 -7.40 6.27
CA SER A 234 -15.55 -8.55 6.35
C SER A 234 -16.31 -9.89 6.28
N PRO A 235 -15.66 -10.99 5.85
CA PRO A 235 -14.32 -11.05 5.25
C PRO A 235 -14.29 -10.83 3.73
N ARG A 236 -15.45 -10.73 3.07
CA ARG A 236 -15.55 -10.65 1.61
C ARG A 236 -15.46 -9.23 1.04
N TYR A 237 -15.85 -8.24 1.84
CA TYR A 237 -15.84 -6.82 1.48
C TYR A 237 -16.61 -6.52 0.19
N ASP A 238 -17.77 -7.18 0.02
CA ASP A 238 -18.57 -7.19 -1.21
C ASP A 238 -18.96 -5.77 -1.70
N ASP A 239 -19.04 -4.79 -0.81
CA ASP A 239 -19.34 -3.40 -1.12
C ASP A 239 -18.17 -2.65 -1.80
N LEU A 240 -16.96 -3.20 -1.78
CA LEU A 240 -15.80 -2.62 -2.49
C LEU A 240 -15.81 -2.91 -3.99
N LYS A 241 -16.63 -3.85 -4.48
CA LYS A 241 -16.69 -4.21 -5.91
C LYS A 241 -16.83 -2.99 -6.82
N VAL A 242 -17.72 -2.07 -6.46
CA VAL A 242 -17.99 -0.84 -7.23
C VAL A 242 -16.78 0.09 -7.30
N LEU A 243 -15.99 0.16 -6.22
CA LEU A 243 -14.79 0.99 -6.18
C LEU A 243 -13.62 0.32 -6.92
N VAL A 244 -13.47 -1.01 -6.80
CA VAL A 244 -12.52 -1.80 -7.61
C VAL A 244 -12.78 -1.59 -9.09
N GLN A 245 -14.04 -1.73 -9.52
CA GLN A 245 -14.40 -1.56 -10.93
C GLN A 245 -14.11 -0.14 -11.41
N ALA A 246 -14.40 0.88 -10.60
CA ALA A 246 -14.08 2.26 -10.94
C ALA A 246 -12.57 2.48 -11.21
N PHE A 247 -11.69 1.89 -10.40
CA PHE A 247 -10.24 1.98 -10.62
C PHE A 247 -9.79 1.25 -11.90
N VAL A 248 -10.30 0.03 -12.11
CA VAL A 248 -9.94 -0.80 -13.26
C VAL A 248 -10.45 -0.18 -14.57
N ASP A 249 -11.70 0.33 -14.58
CA ASP A 249 -12.30 1.03 -15.71
C ASP A 249 -11.58 2.36 -16.00
N ALA A 250 -11.10 3.05 -14.96
CA ALA A 250 -10.32 4.27 -15.14
C ALA A 250 -8.98 3.96 -15.81
N ASN A 251 -8.22 3.01 -15.28
CA ASN A 251 -7.00 2.49 -15.90
C ASN A 251 -6.51 1.20 -15.23
N LYS A 252 -6.84 0.03 -15.78
CA LYS A 252 -6.39 -1.28 -15.30
C LYS A 252 -4.86 -1.45 -15.20
N HIS A 253 -4.08 -0.63 -15.90
CA HIS A 253 -2.61 -0.63 -15.79
C HIS A 253 -2.09 0.15 -14.57
N GLN A 254 -2.95 0.80 -13.79
CA GLN A 254 -2.57 1.64 -12.65
C GLN A 254 -3.05 1.05 -11.31
N VAL A 255 -3.41 -0.23 -11.30
CA VAL A 255 -3.95 -0.90 -10.12
C VAL A 255 -2.99 -1.97 -9.64
N LEU A 256 -2.76 -2.00 -8.32
CA LEU A 256 -1.89 -2.94 -7.63
C LEU A 256 -2.66 -3.61 -6.49
N TRP A 257 -2.20 -4.76 -6.00
CA TRP A 257 -2.76 -5.41 -4.82
C TRP A 257 -1.69 -5.57 -3.73
N GLY A 258 -2.10 -5.53 -2.46
CA GLY A 258 -1.24 -5.88 -1.33
C GLY A 258 -2.06 -6.33 -0.13
N SER A 259 -1.51 -7.21 0.70
CA SER A 259 -2.22 -7.77 1.85
C SER A 259 -2.39 -6.79 3.01
N ASP A 260 -1.47 -5.83 3.12
CA ASP A 260 -1.24 -5.05 4.36
C ASP A 260 -0.89 -5.94 5.56
N TRP A 261 -0.41 -7.17 5.33
CA TRP A 261 0.08 -8.06 6.39
C TRP A 261 1.16 -7.31 7.19
N PRO A 262 1.15 -7.37 8.54
CA PRO A 262 0.36 -8.25 9.41
C PRO A 262 -0.98 -7.64 9.87
N HIS A 263 -1.58 -6.74 9.10
CA HIS A 263 -2.90 -6.15 9.33
C HIS A 263 -2.97 -5.21 10.54
N THR A 264 -2.16 -4.16 10.51
CA THR A 264 -2.26 -3.07 11.51
C THR A 264 -3.65 -2.41 11.47
N PRO A 265 -4.19 -1.92 12.59
CA PRO A 265 -5.54 -1.37 12.61
C PRO A 265 -5.65 -0.06 11.83
N ARG A 266 -6.89 0.41 11.65
CA ARG A 266 -7.24 1.61 10.89
C ARG A 266 -6.33 2.81 11.16
N MET A 267 -6.06 3.57 10.09
CA MET A 267 -5.15 4.71 10.16
C MET A 267 -5.79 5.80 11.01
N LYS A 268 -5.04 6.29 12.00
CA LYS A 268 -5.32 7.52 12.74
C LYS A 268 -4.00 8.15 13.16
N VAL A 269 -4.01 9.45 13.38
CA VAL A 269 -2.93 10.13 14.11
C VAL A 269 -3.08 9.76 15.59
N ARG A 270 -2.02 9.23 16.20
CA ARG A 270 -1.98 8.82 17.61
C ARG A 270 -1.22 9.85 18.43
N SER A 271 -1.64 10.03 19.68
CA SER A 271 -0.76 10.71 20.65
C SER A 271 0.50 9.85 20.89
N HIS A 272 1.56 10.47 21.40
CA HIS A 272 2.77 9.71 21.76
C HIS A 272 2.44 8.58 22.75
N GLU A 273 1.65 8.86 23.80
CA GLU A 273 1.27 7.87 24.79
C GLU A 273 0.50 6.68 24.18
N GLU A 274 -0.43 6.94 23.27
CA GLU A 274 -1.15 5.89 22.53
C GLU A 274 -0.19 5.08 21.66
N ALA A 275 0.73 5.75 20.95
CA ALA A 275 1.67 5.09 20.05
C ALA A 275 2.66 4.18 20.77
N MET A 276 2.98 4.47 22.04
CA MET A 276 3.89 3.66 22.86
C MET A 276 3.25 2.39 23.43
N LYS A 277 1.92 2.29 23.41
CA LYS A 277 1.18 1.09 23.84
C LYS A 277 1.10 0.09 22.69
N GLU A 278 1.31 -1.19 23.00
CA GLU A 278 1.15 -2.24 22.00
C GLU A 278 -0.27 -2.21 21.43
N THR A 279 -0.36 -2.28 20.11
CA THR A 279 -1.61 -2.26 19.37
C THR A 279 -1.73 -3.54 18.55
N PRO A 280 -2.70 -4.43 18.88
CA PRO A 280 -2.80 -5.72 18.23
C PRO A 280 -3.13 -5.60 16.75
N PHE A 281 -2.75 -6.64 16.01
CA PHE A 281 -3.16 -6.83 14.63
C PHE A 281 -4.64 -7.21 14.54
N LEU A 282 -5.24 -6.91 13.40
CA LEU A 282 -6.58 -7.38 13.07
C LEU A 282 -6.50 -8.81 12.54
N GLU A 283 -7.51 -9.61 12.85
CA GLU A 283 -7.71 -10.91 12.19
C GLU A 283 -8.43 -10.68 10.86
N VAL A 284 -7.76 -11.00 9.76
CA VAL A 284 -8.25 -10.79 8.40
C VAL A 284 -8.15 -12.09 7.64
N ASP A 285 -9.23 -12.46 6.96
CA ASP A 285 -9.25 -13.59 6.04
C ASP A 285 -8.91 -13.10 4.63
N ASP A 286 -7.60 -12.97 4.35
CA ASP A 286 -7.10 -12.53 3.04
C ASP A 286 -7.53 -13.46 1.90
N GLU A 287 -7.77 -14.74 2.17
CA GLU A 287 -8.17 -15.68 1.12
C GLU A 287 -9.61 -15.40 0.69
N ALA A 288 -10.53 -15.18 1.63
CA ALA A 288 -11.89 -14.76 1.32
C ALA A 288 -11.94 -13.42 0.58
N TRP A 289 -11.10 -12.46 0.97
CA TRP A 289 -10.94 -11.19 0.27
C TRP A 289 -10.44 -11.40 -1.18
N LEU A 290 -9.33 -12.14 -1.35
CA LEU A 290 -8.74 -12.42 -2.66
C LEU A 290 -9.72 -13.16 -3.59
N ARG A 291 -10.49 -14.12 -3.07
CA ARG A 291 -11.51 -14.84 -3.84
C ARG A 291 -12.63 -13.92 -4.31
N SER A 292 -13.06 -12.98 -3.47
CA SER A 292 -14.06 -11.97 -3.84
C SER A 292 -13.50 -11.06 -4.94
N LEU A 293 -12.29 -10.51 -4.74
CA LEU A 293 -11.61 -9.66 -5.72
C LEU A 293 -11.40 -10.37 -7.07
N ARG A 294 -10.96 -11.64 -7.03
CA ARG A 294 -10.79 -12.47 -8.23
C ARG A 294 -12.08 -12.65 -9.01
N GLY A 295 -13.21 -12.80 -8.31
CA GLY A 295 -14.54 -12.95 -8.90
C GLY A 295 -15.08 -11.67 -9.56
N TRP A 296 -14.44 -10.52 -9.35
CA TRP A 296 -14.84 -9.24 -9.95
C TRP A 296 -14.03 -8.88 -11.20
N LEU A 297 -12.92 -9.57 -11.44
CA LEU A 297 -11.97 -9.24 -12.48
C LEU A 297 -11.91 -10.32 -13.56
N SER A 298 -11.74 -9.91 -14.81
CA SER A 298 -11.37 -10.80 -15.90
C SER A 298 -9.97 -11.40 -15.67
N ASP A 299 -9.64 -12.46 -16.40
CA ASP A 299 -8.31 -13.09 -16.33
C ASP A 299 -7.18 -12.11 -16.69
N GLU A 300 -7.43 -11.21 -17.65
CA GLU A 300 -6.48 -10.17 -18.05
C GLU A 300 -6.27 -9.15 -16.92
N GLU A 301 -7.35 -8.64 -16.33
CA GLU A 301 -7.27 -7.65 -15.24
C GLU A 301 -6.62 -8.25 -13.99
N TRP A 302 -6.92 -9.52 -13.68
CA TRP A 302 -6.28 -10.23 -12.58
C TRP A 302 -4.77 -10.38 -12.80
N ASP A 303 -4.34 -10.73 -14.01
CA ASP A 303 -2.93 -10.85 -14.35
C ASP A 303 -2.20 -9.48 -14.32
N LEU A 304 -2.84 -8.43 -14.80
CA LEU A 304 -2.32 -7.07 -14.69
C LEU A 304 -2.14 -6.68 -13.22
N LEU A 305 -3.16 -6.91 -12.38
CA LEU A 305 -3.16 -6.57 -10.96
C LEU A 305 -2.09 -7.34 -10.18
N MET A 306 -2.02 -8.65 -10.38
CA MET A 306 -1.24 -9.56 -9.53
C MET A 306 0.18 -9.82 -10.04
N VAL A 307 0.47 -9.54 -11.32
CA VAL A 307 1.75 -9.89 -11.95
C VAL A 307 2.36 -8.70 -12.69
N GLN A 308 1.71 -8.22 -13.76
CA GLN A 308 2.37 -7.34 -14.71
C GLN A 308 2.59 -5.91 -14.17
N ASN A 309 1.57 -5.30 -13.53
CA ASN A 309 1.69 -3.95 -12.99
C ASN A 309 2.74 -3.89 -11.85
N PRO A 310 2.73 -4.81 -10.86
CA PRO A 310 3.80 -4.88 -9.86
C PRO A 310 5.18 -5.10 -10.46
N GLN A 311 5.33 -6.01 -11.42
CA GLN A 311 6.61 -6.31 -12.06
C GLN A 311 7.19 -5.07 -12.77
N ARG A 312 6.34 -4.28 -13.45
CA ARG A 312 6.78 -3.05 -14.12
C ARG A 312 7.37 -2.00 -13.16
N ILE A 313 6.91 -1.96 -11.91
CA ILE A 313 7.36 -0.95 -10.93
C ILE A 313 8.51 -1.47 -10.07
N PHE A 314 8.42 -2.73 -9.62
CA PHE A 314 9.24 -3.22 -8.52
C PHE A 314 10.25 -4.28 -8.92
N ALA A 315 10.15 -4.89 -10.10
CA ALA A 315 11.19 -5.82 -10.55
C ALA A 315 12.51 -5.08 -10.82
N SER A 316 13.62 -5.79 -10.65
CA SER A 316 14.97 -5.26 -10.88
C SER A 316 15.32 -5.20 -12.36
#